data_AF-A0A182PF75-F1
#
_entry.id   AF-A0A182PF75-F1
#
_cell.length_a   1.000
_cell.length_b   1.000
_cell.length_c   1.000
_cell.angle_alpha   90.00
_cell.angle_beta   90.00
_cell.angle_gamma   90.00
#
_symmetry.space_group_name_H-M   'P 1'
#
loop_
_entity.id
_entity.type
_entity.pdbx_description
1 polymer ?
#
loop_
_entity_poly.entity_id
_entity_poly.type
_entity_poly.pdbx_seq_one_letter_code
_entity_poly.pdbx_strand_id
1 'polypeptide(L)'
;MRKYLQTFLNPKDFYAAQRPILRVSFLAGMTPFTVVKGPTELMMLRCTPFGYINSSVHVILFCSCYVNALLKGETITRFFFRTDISTLGDVLQFTIGITALFMTFFCSIFQRNKLIKSFHALASIDRRFKEIGMETNYKSTLHYNLLVICTKVIITSLYLIVCLAVFISSDTYPSVTTWMAFLLPYFMMSMVIVLFLCFVNQTKHRFHLLNKVLKHLKQAALEKRISPQRRPSYWHAIKIQRPLGIASVYSNNDKSMPDVVATVAEIQDALCEACSCAEDYFTIQMLTIVTIVFVIIVFNSYYVLDALLGSTSRDTPFSKGQFAMFFLCQAMVYGFGVFNIVYGSSSLMQENDNIGSNVHKLLNAAAGADSELAGKLMQLSLQMVHRKVRFSACGLFSLDFSLIFTLVGAATTYLVILIQYELSMDESRHETIARAFLGNETW
;
A
#
# COMPACT_ATOMS: atom_id res chain seq x y z
N MET A 1 31.57 -9.31 -6.69
CA MET A 1 30.11 -9.60 -6.62
C MET A 1 29.66 -10.20 -5.26
N ARG A 2 30.23 -11.31 -4.78
CA ARG A 2 29.82 -12.01 -3.53
C ARG A 2 29.86 -11.15 -2.25
N LYS A 3 30.92 -10.36 -2.01
CA LYS A 3 31.01 -9.44 -0.86
C LYS A 3 29.95 -8.33 -0.89
N TYR A 4 29.64 -7.79 -2.08
CA TYR A 4 28.61 -6.77 -2.25
C TYR A 4 27.20 -7.36 -1.98
N LEU A 5 26.92 -8.57 -2.47
CA LEU A 5 25.67 -9.28 -2.22
C LEU A 5 25.48 -9.61 -0.72
N GLN A 6 26.54 -10.07 -0.04
CA GLN A 6 26.53 -10.32 1.40
C GLN A 6 26.31 -9.04 2.22
N THR A 7 26.86 -7.91 1.79
CA THR A 7 26.66 -6.62 2.45
C THR A 7 25.24 -6.09 2.21
N PHE A 8 24.67 -6.36 1.03
CA PHE A 8 23.29 -5.99 0.70
C PHE A 8 22.26 -6.80 1.50
N LEU A 9 22.49 -8.11 1.67
CA LEU A 9 21.58 -9.01 2.41
C LEU A 9 21.67 -8.88 3.94
N ASN A 10 22.65 -8.13 4.45
CA ASN A 10 22.83 -7.87 5.88
C ASN A 10 22.80 -6.34 6.15
N PRO A 11 21.60 -5.73 6.17
CA PRO A 11 21.45 -4.29 6.40
C PRO A 11 21.81 -3.93 7.84
N LYS A 12 22.59 -2.86 8.02
CA LYS A 12 23.05 -2.37 9.34
C LYS A 12 22.21 -1.22 9.89
N ASP A 13 21.45 -0.56 9.05
CA ASP A 13 20.59 0.56 9.41
C ASP A 13 19.25 0.52 8.67
N PHE A 14 18.36 1.41 9.08
CA PHE A 14 17.02 1.58 8.51
C PHE A 14 17.05 1.78 6.99
N TYR A 15 17.88 2.70 6.49
CA TYR A 15 17.92 3.06 5.07
C TYR A 15 18.50 1.95 4.20
N ALA A 16 19.44 1.16 4.73
CA ALA A 16 19.99 -0.01 4.05
C ALA A 16 18.90 -1.07 3.82
N ALA A 17 17.99 -1.27 4.79
CA ALA A 17 16.85 -2.16 4.62
C ALA A 17 15.81 -1.62 3.60
N GLN A 18 15.72 -0.30 3.44
CA GLN A 18 14.84 0.38 2.47
C GLN A 18 15.44 0.54 1.08
N ARG A 19 16.75 0.33 0.95
CA ARG A 19 17.48 0.57 -0.28
C ARG A 19 16.91 -0.12 -1.53
N PRO A 20 16.40 -1.37 -1.50
CA PRO A 20 15.87 -2.01 -2.70
C PRO A 20 14.66 -1.26 -3.26
N ILE A 21 13.65 -0.97 -2.43
CA ILE A 21 12.42 -0.29 -2.87
C ILE A 21 12.71 1.14 -3.33
N LEU A 22 13.58 1.84 -2.60
CA LEU A 22 13.98 3.19 -2.95
C LEU A 22 14.79 3.25 -4.25
N ARG A 23 15.62 2.24 -4.53
CA ARG A 23 16.33 2.15 -5.80
C ARG A 23 15.41 1.81 -6.96
N VAL A 24 14.49 0.86 -6.78
CA VAL A 24 13.53 0.50 -7.84
C VAL A 24 12.64 1.70 -8.18
N SER A 25 12.13 2.42 -7.18
CA SER A 25 11.32 3.62 -7.40
C SER A 25 12.11 4.77 -8.04
N PHE A 26 13.37 4.94 -7.65
CA PHE A 26 14.27 5.92 -8.25
C PHE A 26 14.57 5.61 -9.72
N LEU A 27 14.89 4.35 -10.04
CA LEU A 27 15.19 3.91 -11.41
C LEU A 27 13.98 4.05 -12.32
N ALA A 28 12.79 3.72 -11.82
CA ALA A 28 11.52 3.92 -12.50
C ALA A 28 11.10 5.40 -12.67
N GLY A 29 11.91 6.36 -12.19
CA GLY A 29 11.64 7.78 -12.33
C GLY A 29 10.54 8.32 -11.41
N MET A 30 10.06 7.53 -10.44
CA MET A 30 8.94 7.94 -9.58
C MET A 30 9.38 8.64 -8.29
N THR A 31 10.68 8.64 -7.96
CA THR A 31 11.22 9.38 -6.80
C THR A 31 12.50 10.12 -7.18
N PRO A 32 12.65 11.42 -6.85
CA PRO A 32 13.85 12.19 -7.19
C PRO A 32 14.99 12.04 -6.18
N PHE A 33 14.82 11.19 -5.16
CA PHE A 33 15.74 11.05 -4.03
C PHE A 33 16.34 9.65 -3.96
N THR A 34 17.57 9.59 -3.46
CA THR A 34 18.31 8.34 -3.27
C THR A 34 18.92 8.28 -1.87
N VAL A 35 19.35 7.09 -1.47
CA VAL A 35 20.02 6.86 -0.19
C VAL A 35 21.49 7.27 -0.34
N VAL A 36 21.90 8.30 0.40
CA VAL A 36 23.27 8.81 0.44
C VAL A 36 23.82 8.76 1.86
N LYS A 37 25.15 8.69 1.99
CA LYS A 37 25.81 8.92 3.29
C LYS A 37 25.75 10.40 3.62
N GLY A 38 25.23 10.72 4.81
CA GLY A 38 25.22 12.07 5.35
C GLY A 38 26.58 12.48 5.93
N PRO A 39 26.72 13.75 6.35
CA PRO A 39 27.96 14.29 6.92
C PRO A 39 28.41 13.57 8.21
N THR A 40 27.46 12.98 8.93
CA THR A 40 27.69 12.27 10.20
C THR A 40 27.85 10.75 10.01
N GLU A 41 28.31 10.28 8.84
CA GLU A 41 28.42 8.84 8.44
C GLU A 41 27.09 8.04 8.42
N LEU A 42 25.98 8.65 8.82
CA LEU A 42 24.65 8.04 8.83
C LEU A 42 23.98 8.16 7.47
N MET A 43 23.30 7.11 7.02
CA MET A 43 22.52 7.14 5.79
C MET A 43 21.33 8.11 5.93
N MET A 44 21.00 8.81 4.84
CA MET A 44 19.86 9.72 4.74
C MET A 44 19.30 9.76 3.32
N LEU A 45 18.07 10.26 3.17
CA LEU A 45 17.47 10.50 1.85
C LEU A 45 17.81 11.91 1.38
N ARG A 46 18.34 12.03 0.17
CA ARG A 46 18.61 13.33 -0.44
C ARG A 46 18.15 13.34 -1.89
N CYS A 47 17.51 14.44 -2.27
CA CYS A 47 17.18 14.70 -3.68
C CYS A 47 18.46 14.93 -4.47
N THR A 48 18.52 14.39 -5.69
CA THR A 48 19.67 14.57 -6.58
C THR A 48 19.22 15.22 -7.88
N PRO A 49 20.04 16.08 -8.52
CA PRO A 49 19.73 16.63 -9.84
C PRO A 49 19.45 15.52 -10.87
N PHE A 50 20.22 14.43 -10.83
CA PHE A 50 19.99 13.25 -11.65
C PHE A 50 18.61 12.62 -11.43
N GLY A 51 18.13 12.58 -10.19
CA GLY A 51 16.77 12.09 -9.88
C GLY A 51 15.67 12.91 -10.57
N TYR A 52 15.78 14.24 -10.56
CA TYR A 52 14.82 15.09 -11.28
C TYR A 52 14.90 14.89 -12.79
N ILE A 53 16.10 14.83 -13.36
CA ILE A 53 16.29 14.55 -14.79
C ILE A 53 15.66 13.20 -15.14
N ASN A 54 15.90 12.16 -14.33
CA ASN A 54 15.33 10.83 -14.55
C ASN A 54 13.79 10.86 -14.52
N SER A 55 13.19 11.53 -13.53
CA SER A 55 11.74 11.72 -13.46
C SER A 55 11.20 12.46 -14.69
N SER A 56 11.85 13.56 -15.10
CA SER A 56 11.45 14.33 -16.29
C SER A 56 11.51 13.49 -17.58
N VAL A 57 12.57 12.70 -17.75
CA VAL A 57 12.69 11.79 -18.91
C VAL A 57 11.56 10.76 -18.93
N HIS A 58 11.20 10.19 -17.78
CA HIS A 58 10.08 9.24 -17.69
C HIS A 58 8.72 9.89 -17.98
N VAL A 59 8.49 11.14 -17.53
CA VAL A 59 7.29 11.91 -17.91
C VAL A 59 7.23 12.12 -19.42
N ILE A 60 8.32 12.57 -20.03
CA ILE A 60 8.37 12.83 -21.48
C ILE A 60 8.13 11.52 -22.24
N LEU A 61 8.75 10.42 -21.81
CA LEU A 61 8.56 9.11 -22.41
C LEU A 61 7.09 8.66 -22.32
N PHE A 62 6.48 8.74 -21.13
CA PHE A 62 5.06 8.42 -20.94
C PHE A 62 4.18 9.25 -21.88
N CYS A 63 4.35 10.58 -21.85
CA CYS A 63 3.57 11.49 -22.68
C CYS A 63 3.75 11.18 -24.17
N SER A 64 4.97 10.88 -24.62
CA SER A 64 5.24 10.55 -26.02
C SER A 64 4.57 9.25 -26.46
N CYS A 65 4.64 8.19 -25.66
CA CYS A 65 3.97 6.92 -25.93
C CYS A 65 2.44 7.12 -25.96
N TYR A 66 1.92 7.91 -25.03
CA TYR A 66 0.50 8.16 -24.88
C TYR A 66 -0.06 9.02 -26.04
N VAL A 67 0.63 10.11 -26.41
CA VAL A 67 0.28 10.93 -27.57
C VAL A 67 0.38 10.12 -28.87
N ASN A 68 1.39 9.26 -29.02
CA ASN A 68 1.51 8.42 -30.22
C ASN A 68 0.38 7.37 -30.30
N ALA A 69 -0.01 6.76 -29.17
CA ALA A 69 -1.17 5.88 -29.12
C ALA A 69 -2.46 6.61 -29.53
N LEU A 70 -2.65 7.87 -29.06
CA LEU A 70 -3.75 8.73 -29.48
C LEU A 70 -3.73 9.07 -30.98
N LEU A 71 -2.58 9.45 -31.53
CA LEU A 71 -2.42 9.80 -32.94
C LEU A 71 -2.72 8.63 -33.87
N LYS A 72 -2.39 7.40 -33.45
CA LYS A 72 -2.73 6.17 -34.18
C LYS A 72 -4.19 5.76 -34.01
N GLY A 73 -4.93 6.36 -33.07
CA GLY A 73 -6.28 5.93 -32.70
C GLY A 73 -6.33 4.51 -32.12
N GLU A 74 -5.20 3.98 -31.65
CA GLU A 74 -5.09 2.61 -31.13
C GLU A 74 -5.15 2.62 -29.60
N THR A 75 -6.13 1.91 -29.05
CA THR A 75 -6.21 1.59 -27.62
C THR A 75 -6.43 0.08 -27.48
N ILE A 76 -6.06 -0.48 -26.32
CA ILE A 76 -6.33 -1.89 -26.02
C ILE A 76 -7.84 -2.16 -26.04
N THR A 77 -8.65 -1.24 -25.52
CA THR A 77 -10.12 -1.33 -25.50
C THR A 77 -10.73 -1.35 -26.90
N ARG A 78 -10.22 -0.55 -27.86
CA ARG A 78 -10.70 -0.52 -29.25
C ARG A 78 -10.43 -1.81 -30.03
N PHE A 79 -9.44 -2.61 -29.63
CA PHE A 79 -9.26 -3.94 -30.21
C PHE A 79 -10.39 -4.90 -29.79
N PHE A 80 -10.88 -4.80 -28.55
CA PHE A 80 -11.95 -5.64 -28.04
C PHE A 80 -13.36 -5.18 -28.48
N PHE A 81 -13.57 -3.88 -28.68
CA PHE A 81 -14.87 -3.33 -29.08
C PHE A 81 -14.73 -2.44 -30.31
N ARG A 82 -15.58 -2.62 -31.32
CA ARG A 82 -15.68 -1.72 -32.50
C ARG A 82 -16.95 -0.84 -32.50
N THR A 83 -17.73 -0.88 -31.43
CA THR A 83 -19.04 -0.20 -31.28
C THR A 83 -18.91 1.07 -30.43
N ASP A 84 -20.01 1.79 -30.16
CA ASP A 84 -20.02 2.96 -29.26
C ASP A 84 -19.43 2.66 -27.86
N ILE A 85 -19.53 1.41 -27.39
CA ILE A 85 -18.91 0.93 -26.15
C ILE A 85 -17.38 1.11 -26.18
N SER A 86 -16.75 1.03 -27.37
CA SER A 86 -15.32 1.30 -27.55
C SER A 86 -14.95 2.74 -27.23
N THR A 87 -15.80 3.70 -27.58
CA THR A 87 -15.54 5.12 -27.32
C THR A 87 -15.55 5.42 -25.83
N LEU A 88 -16.47 4.80 -25.07
CA LEU A 88 -16.49 4.91 -23.61
C LEU A 88 -15.26 4.25 -22.98
N GLY A 89 -14.90 3.04 -23.43
CA GLY A 89 -13.71 2.33 -22.99
C GLY A 89 -12.42 3.12 -23.24
N ASP A 90 -12.31 3.74 -24.41
CA ASP A 90 -11.20 4.62 -24.80
C ASP A 90 -11.09 5.82 -23.86
N VAL A 91 -12.20 6.56 -23.69
CA VAL A 91 -12.24 7.75 -22.81
C VAL A 91 -11.86 7.38 -21.38
N LEU A 92 -12.33 6.25 -20.87
CA LEU A 92 -11.98 5.76 -19.54
C LEU A 92 -10.49 5.41 -19.43
N GLN A 93 -9.97 4.60 -20.35
CA GLN A 93 -8.56 4.21 -20.36
C GLN A 93 -7.66 5.46 -20.45
N PHE A 94 -8.04 6.43 -21.29
CA PHE A 94 -7.31 7.67 -21.41
C PHE A 94 -7.34 8.48 -20.11
N THR A 95 -8.53 8.69 -19.54
CA THR A 95 -8.71 9.44 -18.29
C THR A 95 -7.92 8.81 -17.15
N ILE A 96 -7.93 7.48 -17.03
CA ILE A 96 -7.15 6.73 -16.04
C ILE A 96 -5.65 6.97 -16.23
N GLY A 97 -5.15 6.89 -17.46
CA GLY A 97 -3.74 7.10 -17.78
C GLY A 97 -3.24 8.49 -17.39
N ILE A 98 -3.96 9.55 -17.78
CA ILE A 98 -3.61 10.93 -17.44
C ILE A 98 -3.70 11.18 -15.94
N THR A 99 -4.76 10.70 -15.29
CA THR A 99 -4.97 10.89 -13.85
C THR A 99 -3.86 10.20 -13.04
N ALA A 100 -3.49 8.96 -13.39
CA ALA A 100 -2.40 8.24 -12.73
C ALA A 100 -1.04 8.91 -12.93
N LEU A 101 -0.77 9.42 -14.14
CA LEU A 101 0.44 10.17 -14.46
C LEU A 101 0.54 11.43 -13.59
N PHE A 102 -0.49 12.27 -13.64
CA PHE A 102 -0.53 13.53 -12.91
C PHE A 102 -0.37 13.28 -11.41
N MET A 103 -1.15 12.34 -10.83
CA MET A 103 -1.07 12.01 -9.41
C MET A 103 0.34 11.55 -9.00
N THR A 104 0.96 10.63 -9.76
CA THR A 104 2.25 10.05 -9.40
C THR A 104 3.35 11.11 -9.40
N PHE A 105 3.44 11.90 -10.47
CA PHE A 105 4.49 12.92 -10.59
C PHE A 105 4.24 14.14 -9.71
N PHE A 106 2.97 14.54 -9.54
CA PHE A 106 2.62 15.61 -8.61
C PHE A 106 3.07 15.28 -7.18
N CYS A 107 2.75 14.08 -6.68
CA CYS A 107 3.15 13.67 -5.33
C CYS A 107 4.68 13.49 -5.23
N SER A 108 5.30 12.90 -6.26
CA SER A 108 6.75 12.69 -6.33
C SER A 108 7.56 13.98 -6.29
N ILE A 109 7.10 15.04 -6.96
CA ILE A 109 7.82 16.31 -7.04
C ILE A 109 7.44 17.21 -5.86
N PHE A 110 6.15 17.47 -5.66
CA PHE A 110 5.70 18.50 -4.72
C PHE A 110 5.56 17.99 -3.29
N GLN A 111 5.26 16.71 -3.07
CA GLN A 111 5.02 16.17 -1.73
C GLN A 111 6.17 15.33 -1.16
N ARG A 112 7.27 15.15 -1.90
CA ARG A 112 8.45 14.36 -1.48
C ARG A 112 8.96 14.64 -0.07
N ASN A 113 8.88 15.90 0.38
CA ASN A 113 9.39 16.29 1.68
C ASN A 113 8.62 15.60 2.82
N LYS A 114 7.32 15.36 2.64
CA LYS A 114 6.49 14.62 3.61
C LYS A 114 6.95 13.16 3.72
N LEU A 115 7.18 12.50 2.59
CA LEU A 115 7.70 11.13 2.57
C LEU A 115 9.11 11.04 3.17
N ILE A 116 10.00 11.96 2.84
CA ILE A 116 11.36 11.99 3.41
C ILE A 116 11.28 12.18 4.93
N LYS A 117 10.46 13.13 5.41
CA LYS A 117 10.25 13.37 6.84
C LYS A 117 9.73 12.12 7.57
N SER A 118 8.78 11.38 7.00
CA SER A 118 8.25 10.17 7.65
C SER A 118 9.31 9.05 7.76
N PHE A 119 10.15 8.86 6.73
CA PHE A 119 11.28 7.91 6.80
C PHE A 119 12.34 8.35 7.82
N HIS A 120 12.65 9.65 7.88
CA HIS A 120 13.56 10.20 8.89
C HIS A 120 13.03 10.05 10.31
N ALA A 121 11.73 10.27 10.51
CA ALA A 121 11.07 10.03 11.80
C ALA A 121 11.22 8.57 12.23
N LEU A 122 10.93 7.60 11.36
CA LEU A 122 11.14 6.17 11.63
C LEU A 122 12.60 5.82 11.95
N ALA A 123 13.56 6.40 11.23
CA ALA A 123 14.98 6.18 11.52
C ALA A 123 15.42 6.76 12.87
N SER A 124 14.83 7.88 13.30
CA SER A 124 15.10 8.49 14.61
C SER A 124 14.50 7.68 15.76
N ILE A 125 13.31 7.13 15.57
CA ILE A 125 12.63 6.24 16.53
C ILE A 125 13.48 5.01 16.85
N ASP A 126 14.20 4.45 15.86
CA ASP A 126 15.09 3.31 16.09
C ASP A 126 16.22 3.62 17.07
N ARG A 127 16.64 4.89 17.21
CA ARG A 127 17.63 5.30 18.21
C ARG A 127 17.05 5.26 19.61
N ARG A 128 15.81 5.72 19.78
CA ARG A 128 15.07 5.68 21.06
C ARG A 128 14.79 4.24 21.48
N PHE A 129 14.48 3.35 20.54
CA PHE A 129 14.38 1.92 20.83
C PHE A 129 15.70 1.34 21.35
N LYS A 130 16.86 1.76 20.82
CA LYS A 130 18.16 1.33 21.35
C LYS A 130 18.41 1.82 22.78
N GLU A 131 17.92 3.01 23.15
CA GLU A 131 18.05 3.54 24.52
C GLU A 131 17.27 2.73 25.57
N ILE A 132 16.26 1.97 25.14
CA ILE A 132 15.53 1.00 25.97
C ILE A 132 15.98 -0.45 25.73
N GLY A 133 17.12 -0.63 25.05
CA GLY A 133 17.75 -1.92 24.75
C GLY A 133 16.99 -2.81 23.76
N MET A 134 16.11 -2.22 22.96
CA MET A 134 15.38 -2.89 21.90
C MET A 134 16.07 -2.64 20.56
N GLU A 135 16.56 -3.69 19.92
CA GLU A 135 17.13 -3.60 18.58
C GLU A 135 16.09 -3.94 17.51
N THR A 136 16.04 -3.12 16.46
CA THR A 136 15.18 -3.35 15.29
C THR A 136 15.85 -4.35 14.34
N ASN A 137 15.12 -5.39 13.93
CA ASN A 137 15.65 -6.39 13.01
C ASN A 137 15.54 -5.93 11.55
N TYR A 138 16.54 -5.19 11.09
CA TYR A 138 16.60 -4.68 9.72
C TYR A 138 16.64 -5.79 8.65
N LYS A 139 17.14 -6.99 8.98
CA LYS A 139 17.17 -8.12 8.05
C LYS A 139 15.75 -8.59 7.75
N SER A 140 14.89 -8.72 8.76
CA SER A 140 13.48 -9.07 8.57
C SER A 140 12.77 -8.03 7.70
N THR A 141 13.01 -6.74 7.94
CA THR A 141 12.46 -5.66 7.11
C THR A 141 12.90 -5.77 5.65
N LEU A 142 14.18 -6.03 5.40
CA LEU A 142 14.70 -6.21 4.04
C LEU A 142 14.04 -7.40 3.33
N HIS A 143 13.91 -8.55 4.01
CA HIS A 143 13.28 -9.74 3.41
C HIS A 143 11.82 -9.48 3.08
N TYR A 144 11.08 -8.79 3.96
CA TYR A 144 9.70 -8.38 3.66
C TYR A 144 9.64 -7.45 2.44
N ASN A 145 10.50 -6.43 2.37
CA ASN A 145 10.54 -5.52 1.23
C ASN A 145 10.83 -6.26 -0.08
N LEU A 146 11.79 -7.19 -0.07
CA LEU A 146 12.10 -8.03 -1.23
C LEU A 146 10.92 -8.94 -1.58
N LEU A 147 10.26 -9.55 -0.59
CA LEU A 147 9.08 -10.38 -0.79
C LEU A 147 7.96 -9.59 -1.49
N VAL A 148 7.61 -8.39 -1.01
CA VAL A 148 6.55 -7.57 -1.63
C VAL A 148 6.92 -7.19 -3.07
N ILE A 149 8.17 -6.78 -3.31
CA ILE A 149 8.66 -6.46 -4.67
C ILE A 149 8.55 -7.69 -5.57
N CYS A 150 9.07 -8.85 -5.13
CA CYS A 150 9.02 -10.09 -5.90
C CYS A 150 7.58 -10.52 -6.20
N THR A 151 6.69 -10.52 -5.20
CA THR A 151 5.27 -10.84 -5.40
C THR A 151 4.63 -9.91 -6.43
N LYS A 152 4.94 -8.61 -6.38
CA LYS A 152 4.41 -7.63 -7.34
C LYS A 152 4.97 -7.80 -8.75
N VAL A 153 6.24 -8.13 -8.88
CA VAL A 153 6.84 -8.48 -10.18
C VAL A 153 6.20 -9.74 -10.74
N ILE A 154 6.01 -10.78 -9.92
CA ILE A 154 5.37 -12.03 -10.35
C ILE A 154 3.94 -11.77 -10.85
N ILE A 155 3.13 -11.05 -10.07
CA ILE A 155 1.74 -10.71 -10.46
C ILE A 155 1.73 -9.89 -11.76
N THR A 156 2.61 -8.91 -11.89
CA THR A 156 2.70 -8.07 -13.10
C THR A 156 3.11 -8.89 -14.32
N SER A 157 4.09 -9.79 -14.17
CA SER A 157 4.54 -10.67 -15.24
C SER A 157 3.47 -11.66 -15.65
N LEU A 158 2.76 -12.28 -14.70
CA LEU A 158 1.63 -13.18 -14.98
C LEU A 158 0.52 -12.43 -15.71
N TYR A 159 0.17 -11.22 -15.27
CA TYR A 159 -0.81 -10.38 -15.93
C TYR A 159 -0.40 -10.05 -17.38
N LEU A 160 0.86 -9.67 -17.59
CA LEU A 160 1.40 -9.40 -18.92
C LEU A 160 1.36 -10.64 -19.82
N ILE A 161 1.72 -11.81 -19.30
CA ILE A 161 1.68 -13.09 -20.04
C ILE A 161 0.24 -13.39 -20.46
N VAL A 162 -0.74 -13.23 -19.58
CA VAL A 162 -2.16 -13.43 -19.91
C VAL A 162 -2.61 -12.46 -21.01
N CYS A 163 -2.25 -11.18 -20.88
CA CYS A 163 -2.58 -10.18 -21.90
C CYS A 163 -1.96 -10.55 -23.26
N LEU A 164 -0.67 -10.87 -23.31
CA LEU A 164 0.01 -11.26 -24.54
C LEU A 164 -0.57 -12.55 -25.13
N ALA A 165 -0.86 -13.55 -24.31
CA ALA A 165 -1.44 -14.81 -24.77
C ALA A 165 -2.80 -14.59 -25.45
N VAL A 166 -3.67 -13.73 -24.87
CA VAL A 166 -4.97 -13.37 -25.45
C VAL A 166 -4.77 -12.74 -26.84
N PHE A 167 -3.91 -11.72 -26.97
CA PHE A 167 -3.68 -11.03 -28.24
C PHE A 167 -3.02 -11.92 -29.32
N ILE A 168 -2.02 -12.72 -28.93
CA ILE A 168 -1.35 -13.66 -29.86
C ILE A 168 -2.35 -14.71 -30.36
N SER A 169 -3.20 -15.25 -29.47
CA SER A 169 -4.21 -16.25 -29.84
C SER A 169 -5.36 -15.72 -30.71
N SER A 170 -5.44 -14.40 -30.89
CA SER A 170 -6.43 -13.70 -31.71
C SER A 170 -5.81 -13.04 -32.94
N ASP A 171 -4.56 -13.39 -33.28
CA ASP A 171 -3.78 -12.86 -34.42
C ASP A 171 -3.81 -11.32 -34.52
N THR A 172 -3.91 -10.65 -33.37
CA THR A 172 -4.04 -9.19 -33.27
C THR A 172 -2.82 -8.64 -32.54
N TYR A 173 -2.11 -7.70 -33.16
CA TYR A 173 -0.85 -7.18 -32.65
C TYR A 173 -0.92 -5.66 -32.43
N PRO A 174 -1.21 -5.20 -31.19
CA PRO A 174 -1.17 -3.79 -30.85
C PRO A 174 0.25 -3.22 -30.98
N SER A 175 0.37 -1.96 -31.37
CA SER A 175 1.68 -1.32 -31.42
C SER A 175 2.31 -1.19 -30.02
N VAL A 176 3.65 -1.12 -29.98
CA VAL A 176 4.41 -1.01 -28.72
C VAL A 176 3.97 0.22 -27.92
N THR A 177 3.67 1.33 -28.59
CA THR A 177 3.17 2.56 -27.96
C THR A 177 1.83 2.35 -27.25
N THR A 178 0.95 1.54 -27.83
CA THR A 178 -0.36 1.18 -27.26
C THR A 178 -0.20 0.30 -26.02
N TRP A 179 0.70 -0.69 -26.07
CA TRP A 179 1.05 -1.51 -24.90
C TRP A 179 1.63 -0.67 -23.76
N MET A 180 2.54 0.25 -24.08
CA MET A 180 3.14 1.13 -23.07
C MET A 180 2.09 2.07 -22.45
N ALA A 181 1.20 2.66 -23.25
CA ALA A 181 0.13 3.51 -22.75
C ALA A 181 -0.84 2.76 -21.82
N PHE A 182 -1.06 1.47 -22.05
CA PHE A 182 -1.91 0.62 -21.21
C PHE A 182 -1.21 0.15 -19.91
N LEU A 183 0.04 -0.31 -19.99
CA LEU A 183 0.74 -0.95 -18.87
C LEU A 183 1.40 0.04 -17.90
N LEU A 184 1.82 1.20 -18.39
CA LEU A 184 2.59 2.15 -17.60
C LEU A 184 1.80 2.79 -16.43
N PRO A 185 0.51 3.18 -16.60
CA PRO A 185 -0.33 3.61 -15.47
C PRO A 185 -0.46 2.55 -14.38
N TYR A 186 -0.66 1.29 -14.79
CA TYR A 186 -0.73 0.16 -13.86
C TYR A 186 0.57 0.02 -13.05
N PHE A 187 1.72 0.06 -13.73
CA PHE A 187 3.03 -0.03 -13.10
C PHE A 187 3.25 1.10 -12.09
N MET A 188 2.91 2.35 -12.43
CA MET A 188 3.01 3.50 -11.53
C MET A 188 2.17 3.32 -10.27
N MET A 189 0.88 2.97 -10.41
CA MET A 189 -0.01 2.72 -9.28
C MET A 189 0.51 1.55 -8.42
N SER A 190 0.95 0.46 -9.04
CA SER A 190 1.49 -0.71 -8.36
C SER A 190 2.70 -0.36 -7.50
N MET A 191 3.60 0.48 -8.00
CA MET A 191 4.77 0.93 -7.27
C MET A 191 4.45 1.86 -6.09
N VAL A 192 3.45 2.74 -6.24
CA VAL A 192 2.93 3.54 -5.12
C VAL A 192 2.38 2.62 -4.02
N ILE A 193 1.62 1.58 -4.39
CA ILE A 193 1.12 0.58 -3.44
C ILE A 193 2.28 -0.13 -2.73
N VAL A 194 3.33 -0.55 -3.46
CA VAL A 194 4.51 -1.20 -2.83
C VAL A 194 5.17 -0.27 -1.81
N LEU A 195 5.38 1.00 -2.17
CA LEU A 195 6.00 1.98 -1.29
C LEU A 195 5.18 2.20 0.00
N PHE A 196 3.85 2.30 -0.14
CA PHE A 196 2.92 2.38 0.98
C PHE A 196 3.00 1.14 1.88
N LEU A 197 2.91 -0.07 1.32
CA LEU A 197 2.98 -1.32 2.09
C LEU A 197 4.31 -1.47 2.84
N CYS A 198 5.42 -1.09 2.21
CA CYS A 198 6.73 -1.08 2.85
C CYS A 198 6.73 -0.15 4.08
N PHE A 199 6.24 1.08 3.92
CA PHE A 199 6.16 2.06 5.02
C PHE A 199 5.26 1.55 6.16
N VAL A 200 4.07 1.08 5.82
CA VAL A 200 3.09 0.56 6.77
C VAL A 200 3.67 -0.63 7.54
N ASN A 201 4.27 -1.61 6.86
CA ASN A 201 4.85 -2.77 7.54
C ASN A 201 5.98 -2.40 8.52
N GLN A 202 6.81 -1.42 8.16
CA GLN A 202 7.88 -0.93 9.05
C GLN A 202 7.36 -0.23 10.29
N THR A 203 6.31 0.55 10.12
CA THR A 203 5.68 1.25 11.23
C THR A 203 4.95 0.27 12.13
N LYS A 204 4.23 -0.70 11.53
CA LYS A 204 3.60 -1.83 12.23
C LYS A 204 4.61 -2.60 13.07
N HIS A 205 5.79 -2.90 12.52
CA HIS A 205 6.85 -3.59 13.26
C HIS A 205 7.26 -2.83 14.53
N ARG A 206 7.32 -1.50 14.48
CA ARG A 206 7.68 -0.68 15.66
C ARG A 206 6.56 -0.61 16.69
N PHE A 207 5.30 -0.52 16.26
CA PHE A 207 4.17 -0.69 17.19
C PHE A 207 4.20 -2.06 17.86
N HIS A 208 4.52 -3.11 17.11
CA HIS A 208 4.70 -4.45 17.68
C HIS A 208 5.85 -4.51 18.70
N LEU A 209 6.98 -3.85 18.45
CA LEU A 209 8.08 -3.74 19.44
C LEU A 209 7.61 -3.00 20.70
N LEU A 210 6.81 -1.94 20.57
CA LEU A 210 6.25 -1.22 21.71
C LEU A 210 5.31 -2.10 22.55
N ASN A 211 4.42 -2.84 21.88
CA ASN A 211 3.57 -3.84 22.51
C ASN A 211 4.39 -4.90 23.26
N LYS A 212 5.52 -5.33 22.68
CA LYS A 212 6.43 -6.29 23.31
C LYS A 212 7.06 -5.71 24.58
N VAL A 213 7.53 -4.47 24.56
CA VAL A 213 8.06 -3.78 25.75
C VAL A 213 7.02 -3.75 26.86
N LEU A 214 5.80 -3.29 26.56
CA LEU A 214 4.71 -3.23 27.56
C LEU A 214 4.37 -4.59 28.17
N LYS A 215 4.39 -5.67 27.37
CA LYS A 215 4.18 -7.03 27.86
C LYS A 215 5.29 -7.48 28.82
N HIS A 216 6.54 -7.15 28.53
CA HIS A 216 7.67 -7.45 29.42
C HIS A 216 7.59 -6.64 30.72
N LEU A 217 7.24 -5.35 30.64
CA LEU A 217 6.99 -4.52 31.82
C LEU A 217 5.88 -5.12 32.69
N LYS A 218 4.78 -5.57 32.09
CA LYS A 218 3.69 -6.23 32.84
C LYS A 218 4.18 -7.46 33.61
N GLN A 219 4.99 -8.30 32.97
CA GLN A 219 5.55 -9.48 33.62
C GLN A 219 6.43 -9.11 34.82
N ALA A 220 7.33 -8.13 34.66
CA ALA A 220 8.18 -7.65 35.74
C ALA A 220 7.36 -7.06 36.91
N ALA A 221 6.29 -6.31 36.61
CA ALA A 221 5.39 -5.76 37.64
C ALA A 221 4.67 -6.89 38.43
N LEU A 222 4.23 -7.94 37.74
CA LEU A 222 3.56 -9.08 38.37
C LEU A 222 4.51 -9.88 39.26
N GLU A 223 5.74 -10.13 38.80
CA GLU A 223 6.77 -10.81 39.58
C GLU A 223 7.09 -10.06 40.88
N LYS A 224 7.22 -8.72 40.81
CA LYS A 224 7.40 -7.85 41.99
C LYS A 224 6.26 -7.98 43.01
N ARG A 225 5.02 -8.15 42.53
CA ARG A 225 3.83 -8.30 43.38
C ARG A 225 3.77 -9.65 44.11
N ILE A 226 4.19 -10.74 43.45
CA ILE A 226 4.08 -12.10 43.99
C ILE A 226 5.19 -12.41 45.02
N SER A 227 6.37 -11.79 44.92
CA SER A 227 7.50 -12.08 45.82
C SER A 227 8.18 -10.82 46.38
N PRO A 228 7.52 -10.08 47.29
CA PRO A 228 8.05 -8.82 47.85
C PRO A 228 9.28 -8.99 48.76
N GLN A 229 9.54 -10.19 49.31
CA GLN A 229 10.61 -10.46 50.29
C GLN A 229 11.90 -11.06 49.71
N ARG A 230 11.93 -11.48 48.45
CA ARG A 230 13.21 -11.79 47.81
C ARG A 230 13.87 -10.46 47.47
N ARG A 231 14.89 -10.06 48.24
CA ARG A 231 15.86 -9.04 47.82
C ARG A 231 16.17 -9.30 46.34
N PRO A 232 16.03 -8.32 45.44
CA PRO A 232 16.37 -8.56 44.04
C PRO A 232 17.89 -8.59 43.92
N SER A 233 18.50 -9.72 44.31
CA SER A 233 19.84 -10.10 43.85
C SER A 233 19.80 -10.54 42.37
N TYR A 234 18.78 -10.11 41.63
CA TYR A 234 18.32 -10.65 40.35
C TYR A 234 18.17 -9.61 39.24
N TRP A 235 18.71 -8.40 39.39
CA TRP A 235 19.05 -7.60 38.19
C TRP A 235 20.09 -8.32 37.30
N HIS A 236 20.75 -9.35 37.83
CA HIS A 236 21.64 -10.26 37.10
C HIS A 236 20.95 -11.37 36.30
N ALA A 237 19.62 -11.51 36.36
CA ALA A 237 18.96 -12.59 35.62
C ALA A 237 17.54 -12.24 35.17
N ILE A 238 17.39 -11.10 34.49
CA ILE A 238 16.54 -11.04 33.29
C ILE A 238 17.24 -11.91 32.22
N LYS A 239 17.32 -13.23 32.48
CA LYS A 239 17.56 -14.23 31.46
C LYS A 239 16.25 -14.33 30.70
N ILE A 240 16.03 -13.41 29.76
CA ILE A 240 15.27 -13.73 28.56
C ILE A 240 16.03 -14.90 27.94
N GLN A 241 15.55 -16.11 28.23
CA GLN A 241 16.07 -17.34 27.66
C GLN A 241 15.91 -17.19 26.14
N ARG A 242 17.02 -16.89 25.48
CA ARG A 242 17.04 -16.63 24.04
C ARG A 242 17.22 -17.93 23.29
N PRO A 243 16.55 -18.09 22.15
CA PRO A 243 17.09 -18.91 21.07
C PRO A 243 18.08 -18.14 20.17
N LEU A 244 18.36 -16.84 20.34
CA LEU A 244 19.33 -16.13 19.49
C LEU A 244 20.16 -15.05 20.21
N GLY A 245 21.49 -15.23 20.22
CA GLY A 245 22.50 -14.45 20.98
C GLY A 245 22.54 -12.94 20.74
N ILE A 246 22.19 -12.17 21.78
CA ILE A 246 22.50 -10.74 21.96
C ILE A 246 23.13 -10.59 23.37
N ALA A 247 24.26 -11.25 23.61
CA ALA A 247 25.06 -10.96 24.81
C ALA A 247 25.84 -9.65 24.56
N SER A 248 25.94 -8.82 25.61
CA SER A 248 26.34 -7.40 25.61
C SER A 248 25.24 -6.50 25.02
N VAL A 249 24.63 -5.54 25.72
CA VAL A 249 25.21 -4.42 26.47
C VAL A 249 24.19 -3.95 27.53
N TYR A 250 23.99 -4.71 28.61
CA TYR A 250 23.30 -4.22 29.81
C TYR A 250 24.31 -4.26 30.95
N SER A 251 25.06 -3.17 31.10
CA SER A 251 25.95 -2.99 32.25
C SER A 251 25.96 -1.56 32.82
N ASN A 252 25.31 -0.54 32.24
CA ASN A 252 25.62 0.84 32.65
C ASN A 252 24.48 1.88 32.75
N ASN A 253 23.17 1.55 32.61
CA ASN A 253 22.13 2.57 32.79
C ASN A 253 20.99 2.11 33.72
N ASP A 254 20.95 2.65 34.93
CA ASP A 254 19.91 2.52 35.97
C ASP A 254 18.59 3.23 35.56
N LYS A 255 17.90 2.79 34.49
CA LYS A 255 16.59 3.35 34.14
C LYS A 255 15.46 2.66 34.91
N SER A 256 14.66 3.43 35.63
CA SER A 256 13.50 2.92 36.39
C SER A 256 12.35 2.52 35.45
N MET A 257 11.43 1.68 35.92
CA MET A 257 10.24 1.28 35.14
C MET A 257 9.36 2.49 34.72
N PRO A 258 9.14 3.51 35.58
CA PRO A 258 8.55 4.79 35.18
C PRO A 258 9.26 5.47 34.00
N ASP A 259 10.60 5.46 33.95
CA ASP A 259 11.38 6.10 32.87
C ASP A 259 11.25 5.36 31.54
N VAL A 260 11.15 4.02 31.59
CA VAL A 260 10.88 3.21 30.40
C VAL A 260 9.48 3.51 29.87
N VAL A 261 8.48 3.68 30.73
CA VAL A 261 7.11 4.06 30.32
C VAL A 261 7.07 5.46 29.71
N ALA A 262 7.82 6.42 30.28
CA ALA A 262 7.97 7.74 29.67
C ALA A 262 8.57 7.64 28.25
N THR A 263 9.66 6.87 28.09
CA THR A 263 10.27 6.66 26.78
C THR A 263 9.31 5.98 25.79
N VAL A 264 8.50 5.02 26.26
CA VAL A 264 7.45 4.36 25.46
C VAL A 264 6.40 5.37 24.99
N ALA A 265 5.98 6.29 25.86
CA ALA A 265 5.01 7.33 25.51
C ALA A 265 5.56 8.26 24.42
N GLU A 266 6.83 8.66 24.54
CA GLU A 266 7.45 9.50 23.52
C GLU A 266 7.68 8.77 22.19
N ILE A 267 7.98 7.46 22.22
CA ILE A 267 8.08 6.63 21.00
C ILE A 267 6.70 6.49 20.34
N GLN A 268 5.64 6.25 21.13
CA GLN A 268 4.26 6.20 20.62
C GLN A 268 3.88 7.52 19.95
N ASP A 269 4.22 8.64 20.59
CA ASP A 269 4.03 9.98 20.04
C ASP A 269 4.73 10.07 18.67
N ALA A 270 6.05 9.89 18.62
CA ALA A 270 6.81 10.00 17.37
C ALA A 270 6.31 9.05 16.26
N LEU A 271 5.86 7.84 16.61
CA LEU A 271 5.27 6.91 15.63
C LEU A 271 3.96 7.44 15.04
N CYS A 272 3.09 8.03 15.86
CA CYS A 272 1.87 8.67 15.37
C CYS A 272 2.18 9.85 14.45
N GLU A 273 3.18 10.68 14.78
CA GLU A 273 3.59 11.80 13.92
C GLU A 273 4.15 11.29 12.58
N ALA A 274 4.95 10.22 12.59
CA ALA A 274 5.44 9.58 11.37
C ALA A 274 4.28 9.04 10.50
N CYS A 275 3.26 8.45 11.12
CA CYS A 275 2.04 8.02 10.45
C CYS A 275 1.30 9.19 9.81
N SER A 276 1.06 10.28 10.54
CA SER A 276 0.38 11.46 10.01
C SER A 276 1.13 12.09 8.84
N CYS A 277 2.46 12.20 8.93
CA CYS A 277 3.27 12.71 7.83
C CYS A 277 3.24 11.80 6.59
N ALA A 278 3.09 10.48 6.78
CA ALA A 278 2.92 9.54 5.67
C ALA A 278 1.50 9.55 5.12
N GLU A 279 0.47 9.66 5.98
CA GLU A 279 -0.92 9.85 5.57
C GLU A 279 -1.02 11.07 4.67
N ASP A 280 -0.50 12.22 5.10
CA ASP A 280 -0.47 13.47 4.35
C ASP A 280 0.19 13.37 2.95
N TYR A 281 1.07 12.39 2.75
CA TYR A 281 1.71 12.11 1.46
C TYR A 281 0.88 11.15 0.60
N PHE A 282 0.43 10.04 1.19
CA PHE A 282 -0.29 8.99 0.47
C PHE A 282 -1.77 9.32 0.26
N THR A 283 -2.34 10.29 0.98
CA THR A 283 -3.80 10.52 1.03
C THR A 283 -4.42 10.76 -0.35
N ILE A 284 -3.82 11.64 -1.17
CA ILE A 284 -4.28 11.90 -2.54
C ILE A 284 -4.06 10.67 -3.42
N GLN A 285 -2.91 9.99 -3.25
CA GLN A 285 -2.58 8.81 -4.04
C GLN A 285 -3.54 7.66 -3.80
N MET A 286 -3.90 7.40 -2.54
CA MET A 286 -4.85 6.35 -2.14
C MET A 286 -6.26 6.68 -2.63
N LEU A 287 -6.69 7.94 -2.55
CA LEU A 287 -7.96 8.38 -3.13
C LEU A 287 -8.01 8.06 -4.62
N THR A 288 -7.02 8.54 -5.38
CA THR A 288 -6.95 8.34 -6.83
C THR A 288 -6.89 6.86 -7.21
N ILE A 289 -6.03 6.07 -6.55
CA ILE A 289 -5.87 4.64 -6.85
C ILE A 289 -7.17 3.89 -6.57
N VAL A 290 -7.80 4.10 -5.41
CA VAL A 290 -9.04 3.41 -5.04
C VAL A 290 -10.18 3.79 -6.00
N THR A 291 -10.31 5.06 -6.37
CA THR A 291 -11.33 5.50 -7.35
C THR A 291 -11.10 4.89 -8.73
N ILE A 292 -9.86 4.90 -9.23
CA ILE A 292 -9.53 4.27 -10.53
C ILE A 292 -9.83 2.77 -10.49
N VAL A 293 -9.40 2.06 -9.44
CA VAL A 293 -9.66 0.63 -9.29
C VAL A 293 -11.15 0.34 -9.22
N PHE A 294 -11.92 1.16 -8.50
CA PHE A 294 -13.38 0.99 -8.41
C PHE A 294 -14.04 1.07 -9.78
N VAL A 295 -13.71 2.10 -10.56
CA VAL A 295 -14.22 2.26 -11.94
C VAL A 295 -13.82 1.05 -12.79
N ILE A 296 -12.55 0.65 -12.78
CA ILE A 296 -12.07 -0.52 -13.54
C ILE A 296 -12.82 -1.79 -13.14
N ILE A 297 -13.04 -2.04 -11.85
CA ILE A 297 -13.77 -3.22 -11.38
C ILE A 297 -15.21 -3.21 -11.91
N VAL A 298 -15.92 -2.08 -11.81
CA VAL A 298 -17.31 -1.98 -12.31
C VAL A 298 -17.38 -2.27 -13.81
N PHE A 299 -16.55 -1.60 -14.62
CA PHE A 299 -16.54 -1.80 -16.07
C PHE A 299 -16.11 -3.21 -16.47
N ASN A 300 -15.07 -3.76 -15.85
CA ASN A 300 -14.61 -5.11 -16.14
C ASN A 300 -15.64 -6.17 -15.74
N SER A 301 -16.30 -6.00 -14.59
CA SER A 301 -17.37 -6.90 -14.16
C SER A 301 -18.56 -6.85 -15.11
N TYR A 302 -18.93 -5.65 -15.58
CA TYR A 302 -19.96 -5.49 -16.61
C TYR A 302 -19.58 -6.22 -17.89
N TYR A 303 -18.37 -5.99 -18.43
CA TYR A 303 -17.91 -6.65 -19.64
C TYR A 303 -17.85 -8.18 -19.50
N VAL A 304 -17.41 -8.71 -18.35
CA VAL A 304 -17.42 -10.15 -18.10
C VAL A 304 -18.85 -10.70 -18.12
N LEU A 305 -19.80 -10.03 -17.47
CA LEU A 305 -21.19 -10.48 -17.44
C LEU A 305 -21.85 -10.43 -18.82
N ASP A 306 -21.67 -9.33 -19.54
CA ASP A 306 -22.16 -9.16 -20.90
C ASP A 306 -21.55 -10.22 -21.86
N ALA A 307 -20.26 -10.56 -21.72
CA ALA A 307 -19.67 -11.66 -22.49
C ALA A 307 -20.22 -13.06 -22.14
N LEU A 308 -20.63 -13.28 -20.89
CA LEU A 308 -21.20 -14.55 -20.42
C LEU A 308 -22.68 -14.71 -20.76
N LEU A 309 -23.45 -13.62 -20.71
CA LEU A 309 -24.91 -13.61 -20.88
C LEU A 309 -25.33 -13.24 -22.31
N GLY A 310 -24.53 -12.44 -23.01
CA GLY A 310 -24.82 -11.97 -24.36
C GLY A 310 -24.81 -13.10 -25.39
N SER A 311 -25.94 -13.30 -26.07
CA SER A 311 -26.09 -14.25 -27.18
C SER A 311 -25.46 -13.75 -28.48
N THR A 312 -25.21 -12.45 -28.61
CA THR A 312 -24.77 -11.81 -29.85
C THR A 312 -23.31 -12.13 -30.16
N SER A 313 -23.08 -12.75 -31.31
CA SER A 313 -21.77 -12.83 -31.95
C SER A 313 -21.29 -11.42 -32.28
N ARG A 314 -20.45 -10.83 -31.43
CA ARG A 314 -19.75 -9.59 -31.79
C ARG A 314 -18.76 -9.91 -32.90
N ASP A 315 -18.73 -9.07 -33.94
CA ASP A 315 -17.72 -9.09 -35.01
C ASP A 315 -16.35 -8.63 -34.46
N THR A 316 -15.81 -9.40 -33.52
CA THR A 316 -14.52 -9.16 -32.87
C THR A 316 -13.60 -10.34 -33.13
N PRO A 317 -12.29 -10.11 -33.30
CA PRO A 317 -11.32 -11.19 -33.49
C PRO A 317 -11.10 -12.04 -32.22
N PHE A 318 -11.70 -11.64 -31.10
CA PHE A 318 -11.59 -12.30 -29.81
C PHE A 318 -12.79 -13.23 -29.56
N SER A 319 -12.51 -14.45 -29.12
CA SER A 319 -13.53 -15.35 -28.59
C SER A 319 -14.10 -14.82 -27.26
N LYS A 320 -15.34 -15.19 -26.93
CA LYS A 320 -15.99 -14.82 -25.65
C LYS A 320 -15.13 -15.20 -24.44
N GLY A 321 -14.47 -16.37 -24.49
CA GLY A 321 -13.58 -16.85 -23.42
C GLY A 321 -12.31 -16.00 -23.26
N GLN A 322 -11.63 -15.66 -24.36
CA GLN A 322 -10.45 -14.78 -24.34
C GLN A 322 -10.80 -13.39 -23.80
N PHE A 323 -11.92 -12.85 -24.25
CA PHE A 323 -12.45 -11.57 -23.78
C PHE A 323 -12.71 -11.60 -22.27
N ALA A 324 -13.49 -12.57 -21.78
CA ALA A 324 -13.81 -12.69 -20.36
C ALA A 324 -12.54 -12.90 -19.50
N MET A 325 -11.59 -13.70 -19.99
CA MET A 325 -10.31 -13.94 -19.32
C MET A 325 -9.50 -12.65 -19.12
N PHE A 326 -9.43 -11.79 -20.14
CA PHE A 326 -8.70 -10.52 -20.07
C PHE A 326 -9.26 -9.61 -18.97
N PHE A 327 -10.57 -9.33 -19.02
CA PHE A 327 -11.23 -8.41 -18.08
C PHE A 327 -11.29 -8.98 -16.66
N LEU A 328 -11.51 -10.29 -16.51
CA LEU A 328 -11.51 -10.95 -15.21
C LEU A 328 -10.11 -10.90 -14.56
N CYS A 329 -9.06 -11.20 -15.34
CA CYS A 329 -7.69 -11.11 -14.85
C CYS A 329 -7.34 -9.68 -14.40
N GLN A 330 -7.72 -8.68 -15.22
CA GLN A 330 -7.53 -7.28 -14.86
C GLN A 330 -8.30 -6.91 -13.58
N ALA A 331 -9.57 -7.32 -13.43
CA ALA A 331 -10.36 -7.07 -12.22
C ALA A 331 -9.70 -7.68 -10.97
N MET A 332 -9.22 -8.93 -11.06
CA MET A 332 -8.53 -9.62 -9.96
C MET A 332 -7.23 -8.91 -9.57
N VAL A 333 -6.40 -8.52 -10.54
CA VAL A 333 -5.10 -7.89 -10.28
C VAL A 333 -5.27 -6.52 -9.61
N TYR A 334 -6.21 -5.70 -10.09
CA TYR A 334 -6.50 -4.39 -9.52
C TYR A 334 -7.19 -4.51 -8.15
N GLY A 335 -8.16 -5.43 -8.00
CA GLY A 335 -8.83 -5.71 -6.73
C GLY A 335 -7.87 -6.21 -5.65
N PHE A 336 -6.92 -7.08 -6.01
CA PHE A 336 -5.85 -7.50 -5.10
C PHE A 336 -4.98 -6.32 -4.65
N GLY A 337 -4.78 -5.31 -5.51
CA GLY A 337 -4.13 -4.06 -5.15
C GLY A 337 -4.81 -3.36 -3.97
N VAL A 338 -6.13 -3.12 -4.07
CA VAL A 338 -6.94 -2.49 -3.01
C VAL A 338 -7.00 -3.34 -1.75
N PHE A 339 -7.14 -4.66 -1.89
CA PHE A 339 -7.10 -5.57 -0.75
C PHE A 339 -5.80 -5.42 0.05
N ASN A 340 -4.65 -5.34 -0.62
CA ASN A 340 -3.38 -5.15 0.07
C ASN A 340 -3.31 -3.81 0.80
N ILE A 341 -3.79 -2.71 0.18
CA ILE A 341 -3.83 -1.38 0.83
C ILE A 341 -4.59 -1.50 2.15
N VAL A 342 -5.82 -2.01 2.09
CA VAL A 342 -6.73 -2.15 3.25
C VAL A 342 -6.17 -3.09 4.31
N TYR A 343 -5.66 -4.26 3.90
CA TYR A 343 -5.06 -5.22 4.83
C TYR A 343 -3.86 -4.62 5.55
N GLY A 344 -2.97 -3.94 4.81
CA GLY A 344 -1.79 -3.30 5.37
C GLY A 344 -2.14 -2.25 6.43
N SER A 345 -2.98 -1.28 6.08
CA SER A 345 -3.40 -0.19 6.99
C SER A 345 -4.16 -0.73 8.19
N SER A 346 -5.14 -1.61 7.99
CA SER A 346 -5.93 -2.20 9.07
C SER A 346 -5.05 -2.99 10.05
N SER A 347 -4.10 -3.77 9.53
CA SER A 347 -3.19 -4.55 10.36
C SER A 347 -2.23 -3.68 11.18
N LEU A 348 -1.83 -2.51 10.67
CA LEU A 348 -1.07 -1.53 11.42
C LEU A 348 -1.92 -0.88 12.52
N MET A 349 -3.15 -0.47 12.20
CA MET A 349 -4.07 0.15 13.16
C MET A 349 -4.37 -0.81 14.32
N GLN A 350 -4.56 -2.09 14.02
CA GLN A 350 -4.76 -3.13 15.04
C GLN A 350 -3.56 -3.25 16.00
N GLU A 351 -2.33 -3.18 15.49
CA GLU A 351 -1.13 -3.17 16.36
C GLU A 351 -1.04 -1.90 17.21
N ASN A 352 -1.46 -0.74 16.69
CA ASN A 352 -1.55 0.48 17.48
C ASN A 352 -2.60 0.35 18.61
N ASP A 353 -3.78 -0.19 18.32
CA ASP A 353 -4.87 -0.34 19.31
C ASP A 353 -4.52 -1.33 20.43
N ASN A 354 -3.71 -2.35 20.12
CA ASN A 354 -3.20 -3.30 21.10
C ASN A 354 -2.34 -2.64 22.21
N ILE A 355 -1.74 -1.48 21.94
CA ILE A 355 -0.94 -0.74 22.93
C ILE A 355 -1.83 -0.30 24.08
N GLY A 356 -3.01 0.24 23.78
CA GLY A 356 -4.03 0.62 24.78
C GLY A 356 -4.37 -0.54 25.72
N SER A 357 -4.67 -1.71 25.14
CA SER A 357 -4.96 -2.91 25.91
C SER A 357 -3.77 -3.32 26.80
N ASN A 358 -2.55 -3.27 26.29
CA ASN A 358 -1.35 -3.66 27.03
C ASN A 358 -1.01 -2.67 28.16
N VAL A 359 -1.25 -1.37 27.97
CA VAL A 359 -1.09 -0.34 29.02
C VAL A 359 -2.08 -0.58 30.15
N HIS A 360 -3.36 -0.82 29.88
CA HIS A 360 -4.33 -1.12 30.94
C HIS A 360 -4.03 -2.42 31.68
N LYS A 361 -3.57 -3.46 30.96
CA LYS A 361 -3.10 -4.70 31.59
C LYS A 361 -1.91 -4.47 32.52
N LEU A 362 -0.97 -3.60 32.13
CA LEU A 362 0.17 -3.21 32.95
C LEU A 362 -0.26 -2.35 34.16
N LEU A 363 -1.17 -1.39 33.97
CA LEU A 363 -1.72 -0.58 35.06
C LEU A 363 -2.36 -1.46 36.15
N ASN A 364 -3.16 -2.45 35.76
CA ASN A 364 -3.78 -3.39 36.69
C ASN A 364 -2.74 -4.30 37.40
N ALA A 365 -1.66 -4.68 36.70
CA ALA A 365 -0.58 -5.48 37.30
C ALA A 365 0.23 -4.66 38.31
N ALA A 366 0.41 -3.36 38.06
CA ALA A 366 1.13 -2.42 38.91
C ALA A 366 0.27 -1.82 40.04
N ALA A 367 -1.03 -2.13 40.10
CA ALA A 367 -1.96 -1.60 41.10
C ALA A 367 -1.46 -1.89 42.52
N GLY A 368 -1.09 -0.83 43.25
CA GLY A 368 -0.62 -0.87 44.64
C GLY A 368 0.90 -0.91 44.86
N ALA A 369 1.73 -0.89 43.81
CA ALA A 369 3.19 -1.01 43.94
C ALA A 369 3.98 0.30 43.75
N ASP A 370 3.48 1.23 42.93
CA ASP A 370 4.20 2.46 42.56
C ASP A 370 3.23 3.53 42.02
N SER A 371 3.08 4.63 42.75
CA SER A 371 2.19 5.75 42.38
C SER A 371 2.70 6.55 41.18
N GLU A 372 4.02 6.63 40.97
CA GLU A 372 4.61 7.34 39.84
C GLU A 372 4.38 6.57 38.54
N LEU A 373 4.59 5.24 38.59
CA LEU A 373 4.33 4.36 37.46
C LEU A 373 2.86 4.41 37.03
N ALA A 374 1.93 4.36 37.98
CA ALA A 374 0.50 4.47 37.71
C ALA A 374 0.15 5.81 37.04
N GLY A 375 0.74 6.92 37.52
CA GLY A 375 0.58 8.24 36.91
C GLY A 375 1.03 8.30 35.46
N LYS A 376 2.25 7.82 35.16
CA LYS A 376 2.78 7.80 33.78
C LYS A 376 1.97 6.88 32.85
N LEU A 377 1.49 5.73 33.35
CA LEU A 377 0.63 4.82 32.57
C LEU A 377 -0.75 5.42 32.29
N MET A 378 -1.32 6.17 33.23
CA MET A 378 -2.58 6.88 33.03
C MET A 378 -2.42 7.99 31.98
N GLN A 379 -1.32 8.74 32.02
CA GLN A 379 -0.99 9.74 31.00
C GLN A 379 -0.84 9.10 29.62
N LEU A 380 -0.12 7.97 29.52
CA LEU A 380 0.01 7.22 28.27
C LEU A 380 -1.34 6.70 27.77
N SER A 381 -2.20 6.19 28.66
CA SER A 381 -3.57 5.78 28.32
C SER A 381 -4.35 6.93 27.70
N LEU A 382 -4.33 8.11 28.33
CA LEU A 382 -4.99 9.31 27.83
C LEU A 382 -4.42 9.74 26.47
N GLN A 383 -3.09 9.72 26.30
CA GLN A 383 -2.43 10.04 25.04
C GLN A 383 -2.92 9.15 23.90
N MET A 384 -3.05 7.84 24.11
CA MET A 384 -3.52 6.90 23.07
C MET A 384 -4.99 7.09 22.70
N VAL A 385 -5.81 7.61 23.61
CA VAL A 385 -7.21 7.96 23.31
C VAL A 385 -7.26 9.14 22.33
N HIS A 386 -6.42 10.15 22.53
CA HIS A 386 -6.40 11.37 21.70
C HIS A 386 -5.54 11.24 20.44
N ARG A 387 -4.46 10.45 20.47
CA ARG A 387 -3.50 10.31 19.37
C ARG A 387 -3.62 8.93 18.71
N LYS A 388 -4.63 8.78 17.86
CA LYS A 388 -4.89 7.53 17.11
C LYS A 388 -4.27 7.57 15.73
N VAL A 389 -3.68 6.46 15.32
CA VAL A 389 -3.27 6.28 13.93
C VAL A 389 -4.49 5.97 13.08
N ARG A 390 -4.68 6.76 12.04
CA ARG A 390 -5.68 6.50 11.00
C ARG A 390 -5.02 6.77 9.66
N PHE A 391 -5.32 5.91 8.68
CA PHE A 391 -4.99 6.20 7.30
C PHE A 391 -6.31 6.43 6.57
N SER A 392 -6.47 7.64 6.04
CA SER A 392 -7.67 8.03 5.30
C SER A 392 -7.30 8.62 3.93
N ALA A 393 -8.24 8.51 2.99
CA ALA A 393 -8.15 9.13 1.67
C ALA A 393 -8.89 10.46 1.69
N CYS A 394 -8.14 11.57 1.77
CA CYS A 394 -8.60 12.96 1.90
C CYS A 394 -9.70 13.19 2.96
N GLY A 395 -9.76 12.34 3.99
CA GLY A 395 -10.86 12.34 4.98
C GLY A 395 -12.21 11.83 4.46
N LEU A 396 -12.34 11.44 3.18
CA LEU A 396 -13.58 10.88 2.62
C LEU A 396 -13.88 9.48 3.16
N PHE A 397 -12.86 8.62 3.25
CA PHE A 397 -13.00 7.27 3.76
C PHE A 397 -11.72 6.78 4.45
N SER A 398 -11.90 5.93 5.45
CA SER A 398 -10.82 5.21 6.14
C SER A 398 -10.34 4.04 5.27
N LEU A 399 -9.03 3.78 5.29
CA LEU A 399 -8.44 2.61 4.63
C LEU A 399 -8.57 1.39 5.56
N ASP A 400 -9.78 0.89 5.79
CA ASP A 400 -10.07 -0.31 6.58
C ASP A 400 -11.00 -1.27 5.83
N PHE A 401 -11.36 -2.40 6.45
CA PHE A 401 -12.19 -3.41 5.79
C PHE A 401 -13.61 -2.92 5.43
N SER A 402 -14.09 -1.85 6.05
CA SER A 402 -15.35 -1.20 5.69
C SER A 402 -15.29 -0.59 4.28
N LEU A 403 -14.10 -0.19 3.81
CA LEU A 403 -13.89 0.26 2.44
C LEU A 403 -14.20 -0.85 1.43
N ILE A 404 -13.70 -2.07 1.65
CA ILE A 404 -13.97 -3.21 0.73
C ILE A 404 -15.46 -3.51 0.69
N PHE A 405 -16.12 -3.56 1.85
CA PHE A 405 -17.56 -3.76 1.94
C PHE A 405 -18.34 -2.71 1.13
N THR A 406 -17.97 -1.43 1.29
CA THR A 406 -18.59 -0.32 0.57
C THR A 406 -18.35 -0.40 -0.94
N LEU A 407 -17.13 -0.71 -1.37
CA LEU A 407 -16.77 -0.83 -2.79
C LEU A 407 -17.51 -2.00 -3.45
N VAL A 408 -17.60 -3.15 -2.80
CA VAL A 408 -18.33 -4.32 -3.33
C VAL A 408 -19.82 -4.04 -3.41
N GLY A 409 -20.40 -3.41 -2.38
CA GLY A 409 -21.82 -3.00 -2.39
C GLY A 409 -22.12 -2.04 -3.53
N ALA A 410 -21.35 -0.94 -3.63
CA ALA A 410 -21.52 0.05 -4.69
C ALA A 410 -21.30 -0.54 -6.09
N ALA A 411 -20.26 -1.37 -6.27
CA ALA A 411 -19.98 -2.00 -7.56
C ALA A 411 -21.14 -2.91 -7.99
N THR A 412 -21.71 -3.68 -7.06
CA THR A 412 -22.89 -4.52 -7.32
C THR A 412 -24.10 -3.68 -7.72
N THR A 413 -24.36 -2.57 -7.03
CA THR A 413 -25.46 -1.65 -7.40
C THR A 413 -25.30 -1.08 -8.79
N TYR A 414 -24.11 -0.57 -9.15
CA TYR A 414 -23.86 -0.06 -10.50
C TYR A 414 -23.96 -1.15 -11.56
N LEU A 415 -23.52 -2.36 -11.24
CA LEU A 415 -23.61 -3.51 -12.15
C LEU A 415 -25.07 -3.86 -12.47
N VAL A 416 -25.93 -3.90 -11.44
CA VAL A 416 -27.37 -4.11 -11.62
C VAL A 416 -27.99 -3.02 -12.50
N ILE A 417 -27.63 -1.75 -12.26
CA ILE A 417 -28.13 -0.62 -13.06
C ILE A 417 -27.70 -0.76 -14.53
N LEU A 418 -26.43 -1.07 -14.78
CA LEU A 418 -25.91 -1.22 -16.15
C LEU A 418 -26.61 -2.36 -16.90
N ILE A 419 -26.83 -3.50 -16.24
CA ILE A 419 -27.54 -4.65 -16.84
C ILE A 419 -28.99 -4.29 -17.13
N GLN A 420 -29.69 -3.64 -16.19
CA GLN A 420 -31.09 -3.22 -16.41
C GLN A 420 -31.21 -2.23 -17.57
N TYR A 421 -30.27 -1.29 -17.67
CA TYR A 421 -30.23 -0.34 -18.77
C TYR A 421 -30.08 -1.06 -20.12
N GLU A 422 -29.15 -2.01 -20.23
CA GLU A 422 -28.93 -2.78 -21.45
C GLU A 422 -30.16 -3.62 -21.84
N LEU A 423 -30.79 -4.31 -20.88
CA LEU A 423 -32.01 -5.10 -21.14
C LEU A 423 -33.16 -4.22 -21.67
N SER A 424 -33.35 -3.03 -21.09
CA SER A 424 -34.40 -2.09 -21.54
C SER A 424 -34.15 -1.53 -22.95
N MET A 425 -32.87 -1.32 -23.31
CA MET A 425 -32.48 -0.87 -24.65
C MET A 425 -32.74 -1.98 -25.69
N ASP A 426 -32.55 -3.24 -25.32
CA ASP A 426 -32.78 -4.35 -26.24
C ASP A 426 -34.28 -4.60 -26.51
N GLU A 427 -35.12 -4.48 -25.47
CA GLU A 427 -36.58 -4.58 -25.59
C GLU A 427 -37.14 -3.44 -26.46
N SER A 428 -36.75 -2.19 -26.19
CA SER A 428 -37.16 -1.03 -27.00
C SER A 428 -36.67 -1.11 -28.46
N ARG A 429 -35.49 -1.68 -28.70
CA ARG A 429 -34.97 -1.96 -30.05
C ARG A 429 -35.80 -3.02 -30.76
N HIS A 430 -36.17 -4.11 -30.09
CA HIS A 430 -37.07 -5.12 -30.66
C HIS A 430 -38.44 -4.54 -31.00
N GLU A 431 -39.02 -3.71 -30.12
CA GLU A 431 -40.28 -3.02 -30.41
C GLU A 431 -40.16 -2.04 -31.59
N THR A 432 -39.07 -1.28 -31.68
CA THR A 432 -38.86 -0.32 -32.77
C THR A 432 -38.70 -1.03 -34.11
N ILE A 433 -37.95 -2.13 -34.14
CA ILE A 433 -37.80 -2.98 -35.34
C ILE A 433 -39.14 -3.62 -35.70
N ALA A 434 -39.88 -4.16 -34.73
CA ALA A 434 -41.21 -4.74 -34.97
C ALA A 434 -42.18 -3.70 -35.56
N ARG A 435 -42.22 -2.47 -35.04
CA ARG A 435 -43.03 -1.37 -35.60
C ARG A 435 -42.57 -0.94 -37.00
N ALA A 436 -41.27 -0.96 -37.26
CA ALA A 436 -40.71 -0.63 -38.58
C ALA A 436 -41.03 -1.70 -39.64
N PHE A 437 -41.07 -2.98 -39.26
CA PHE A 437 -41.38 -4.09 -40.16
C PHE A 437 -42.87 -4.36 -40.34
N LEU A 438 -43.66 -4.23 -39.28
CA LEU A 438 -45.10 -4.54 -39.32
C LEU A 438 -45.94 -3.35 -39.82
N GLY A 439 -45.32 -2.18 -40.03
CA GLY A 439 -46.04 -0.96 -40.34
C GLY A 439 -46.92 -0.53 -39.15
N ASN A 440 -47.26 0.75 -39.12
CA ASN A 440 -48.16 1.28 -38.10
C ASN A 440 -49.60 0.85 -38.41
N GLU A 441 -49.91 -0.44 -38.34
CA GLU A 441 -51.29 -0.93 -38.41
C GLU A 441 -51.96 -0.64 -37.07
N THR A 442 -52.41 0.61 -36.95
CA THR A 442 -53.47 0.99 -36.02
C THR A 442 -54.75 0.26 -36.44
N TRP A 443 -55.19 -0.70 -35.63
CA TRP A 443 -56.58 -1.11 -35.55
C TRP A 443 -57.09 -0.90 -34.13
#